data_AF-N1V3S1-F1
#
_entry.id   AF-N1V3S1-F1
#
_cell.length_a   1.000
_cell.length_b   1.000
_cell.length_c   1.000
_cell.angle_alpha   90.00
_cell.angle_beta   90.00
_cell.angle_gamma   90.00
#
_symmetry.space_group_name_H-M   'P 1'
#
loop_
_entity.id
_entity.type
_entity.pdbx_description
1 polymer ?
#
loop_
_entity_poly.entity_id
_entity_poly.type
_entity_poly.pdbx_seq_one_letter_code
_entity_poly.pdbx_strand_id
1 'polypeptide(L)'
;MILTLQHILQLPVVAAGEPEVLAGADRLGDPVRWVHVAELKSLSGLLEGGELVLTTGLGFGTSAPEAARYLGELAALGAAGVVVEITADRPEAQAALRQAAARAQLPVVLAARRIRFVEVTEVVHKLIVAAQLERVEKAREVHEVFTMLSLENASAEEIVERTAQLTGAPVVLEDVSHLVMAFDPAGTAPGELLRDWERRSRAAHFREETARTGDEGWLQTPVGLRGQRWGRLVVPADPAEEAEAAMVLERAGQALTINRMAERDQRELGHQAQAGLLHELRQPRSLDEAEALTRAAALGLRPAPLYVPVVLRLDRPSAAEPIALQRRERVLLELVNQVLASSRNSALAARLQTGSVALLLALPARQLEDSVLERICGELADQAPAGSEPLRW
;
A
#
# COMPACT_ATOMS: atom_id res chain seq x y z
N MET A 1 -5.68 -12.62 -14.08
CA MET A 1 -6.88 -12.73 -14.97
C MET A 1 -7.94 -13.69 -14.38
N ILE A 2 -9.23 -13.54 -14.72
CA ILE A 2 -10.30 -14.51 -14.40
C ILE A 2 -10.67 -15.26 -15.69
N LEU A 3 -10.76 -16.59 -15.64
CA LEU A 3 -11.14 -17.40 -16.79
C LEU A 3 -12.66 -17.30 -17.01
N THR A 4 -13.09 -16.91 -18.20
CA THR A 4 -14.50 -16.73 -18.56
C THR A 4 -14.96 -17.80 -19.55
N LEU A 5 -16.28 -17.98 -19.69
CA LEU A 5 -16.83 -18.88 -20.69
C LEU A 5 -16.41 -18.47 -22.11
N GLN A 6 -16.41 -17.17 -22.41
CA GLN A 6 -15.95 -16.64 -23.70
C GLN A 6 -14.52 -17.06 -24.03
N HIS A 7 -13.59 -16.98 -23.07
CA HIS A 7 -12.22 -17.46 -23.27
C HIS A 7 -12.17 -18.97 -23.51
N ILE A 8 -12.96 -19.76 -22.78
CA ILE A 8 -12.99 -21.22 -22.94
C ILE A 8 -13.48 -21.62 -24.34
N LEU A 9 -14.50 -20.94 -24.88
CA LEU A 9 -15.02 -21.21 -26.23
C LEU A 9 -14.00 -20.93 -27.34
N GLN A 10 -13.04 -20.03 -27.09
CA GLN A 10 -11.96 -19.70 -28.02
C GLN A 10 -10.78 -20.68 -27.95
N LEU A 11 -10.73 -21.58 -26.96
CA LEU A 11 -9.66 -22.57 -26.86
C LEU A 11 -9.70 -23.51 -28.07
N PRO A 12 -8.56 -23.85 -28.69
CA PRO A 12 -8.53 -24.67 -29.91
C PRO A 12 -9.31 -25.99 -29.79
N VAL A 13 -9.26 -26.63 -28.62
CA VAL A 13 -9.98 -27.88 -28.33
C VAL A 13 -11.51 -27.72 -28.34
N VAL A 14 -12.03 -26.57 -27.90
CA VAL A 14 -13.47 -26.28 -27.88
C VAL A 14 -13.90 -25.73 -29.24
N ALA A 15 -13.11 -24.83 -29.83
CA ALA A 15 -13.36 -24.27 -31.15
C ALA A 15 -13.42 -25.35 -32.25
N ALA A 16 -12.63 -26.42 -32.13
CA ALA A 16 -12.70 -27.59 -33.02
C ALA A 16 -14.06 -28.31 -33.00
N GLY A 17 -14.83 -28.12 -31.91
CA GLY A 17 -16.21 -28.59 -31.76
C GLY A 17 -17.25 -27.79 -32.53
N GLU A 18 -16.85 -26.70 -33.19
CA GLU A 18 -17.75 -25.71 -33.82
C GLU A 18 -18.83 -25.24 -32.82
N PRO A 19 -18.45 -24.58 -31.71
CA PRO A 19 -19.37 -24.21 -30.65
C PRO A 19 -20.34 -23.12 -31.12
N GLU A 20 -21.63 -23.38 -31.01
CA GLU A 20 -22.72 -22.45 -31.29
C GLU A 20 -23.43 -22.05 -30.00
N VAL A 21 -23.45 -20.75 -29.68
CA VAL A 21 -24.15 -20.22 -28.51
C VAL A 21 -25.64 -20.15 -28.81
N LEU A 22 -26.44 -21.02 -28.18
CA LEU A 22 -27.89 -21.10 -28.36
C LEU A 22 -28.65 -20.14 -27.44
N ALA A 23 -28.08 -19.82 -26.27
CA ALA A 23 -28.67 -18.93 -25.28
C ALA A 23 -27.59 -18.29 -24.38
N GLY A 24 -27.92 -17.17 -23.73
CA GLY A 24 -27.06 -16.52 -22.73
C GLY A 24 -25.79 -15.85 -23.27
N ALA A 25 -25.85 -15.31 -24.50
CA ALA A 25 -24.70 -14.65 -25.13
C ALA A 25 -24.20 -13.42 -24.34
N ASP A 26 -25.09 -12.74 -23.63
CA ASP A 26 -24.84 -11.63 -22.71
C ASP A 26 -24.07 -12.04 -21.45
N ARG A 27 -24.03 -13.34 -21.15
CA ARG A 27 -23.43 -13.92 -19.94
C ARG A 27 -22.13 -14.69 -20.20
N LEU A 28 -21.58 -14.64 -21.42
CA LEU A 28 -20.31 -15.31 -21.75
C LEU A 28 -19.10 -14.73 -21.00
N GLY A 29 -19.22 -13.50 -20.48
CA GLY A 29 -18.22 -12.86 -19.63
C GLY A 29 -18.22 -13.38 -18.19
N ASP A 30 -19.19 -14.22 -17.80
CA ASP A 30 -19.26 -14.76 -16.43
C ASP A 30 -18.04 -15.65 -16.14
N PRO A 31 -17.52 -15.60 -14.89
CA PRO A 31 -16.35 -16.35 -14.50
C PRO A 31 -16.64 -17.85 -14.37
N VAL A 32 -15.71 -18.69 -14.84
CA VAL A 32 -15.78 -20.15 -14.74
C VAL A 32 -14.79 -20.62 -13.68
N ARG A 33 -15.33 -21.20 -12.61
CA ARG A 33 -14.57 -21.73 -11.46
C ARG A 33 -13.97 -23.10 -11.75
N TRP A 34 -14.69 -23.92 -12.51
CA TRP A 34 -14.36 -25.33 -12.74
C TRP A 34 -15.05 -25.86 -14.00
N VAL A 35 -14.57 -26.99 -14.51
CA VAL A 35 -15.24 -27.75 -15.59
C VAL A 35 -15.59 -29.13 -15.09
N HIS A 36 -16.84 -29.55 -15.32
CA HIS A 36 -17.34 -30.85 -14.89
C HIS A 36 -18.00 -31.59 -16.06
N VAL A 37 -17.72 -32.88 -16.21
CA VAL A 37 -18.36 -33.73 -17.21
C VAL A 37 -19.50 -34.49 -16.56
N ALA A 38 -20.71 -34.36 -17.11
CA ALA A 38 -21.92 -34.94 -16.56
C ALA A 38 -22.80 -35.63 -17.62
N GLU A 39 -23.09 -36.91 -17.40
CA GLU A 39 -23.98 -37.71 -18.28
C GLU A 39 -25.25 -38.20 -17.54
N LEU A 40 -25.61 -37.53 -16.44
CA LEU A 40 -26.76 -37.87 -15.61
C LEU A 40 -28.01 -37.08 -16.02
N LYS A 41 -29.19 -37.66 -15.76
CA LYS A 41 -30.49 -37.01 -15.99
C LYS A 41 -30.84 -35.90 -14.99
N SER A 42 -30.13 -35.85 -13.87
CA SER A 42 -30.21 -34.80 -12.85
C SER A 42 -28.87 -34.64 -12.16
N LEU A 43 -28.53 -33.41 -11.79
CA LEU A 43 -27.26 -33.04 -11.14
C LEU A 43 -27.45 -32.48 -9.72
N SER A 44 -28.60 -32.75 -9.12
CA SER A 44 -28.97 -32.26 -7.79
C SER A 44 -27.93 -32.68 -6.74
N GLY A 45 -27.32 -31.71 -6.05
CA GLY A 45 -26.33 -31.93 -5.00
C GLY A 45 -24.91 -32.27 -5.47
N LEU A 46 -24.62 -32.16 -6.77
CA LEU A 46 -23.31 -32.50 -7.34
C LEU A 46 -22.47 -31.27 -7.77
N LEU A 47 -23.07 -30.08 -7.77
CA LEU A 47 -22.43 -28.81 -8.14
C LEU A 47 -22.46 -27.84 -6.96
N GLU A 48 -21.43 -26.99 -6.86
CA GLU A 48 -21.33 -25.94 -5.83
C GLU A 48 -21.47 -24.53 -6.43
N GLY A 49 -21.62 -24.41 -7.76
CA GLY A 49 -21.81 -23.16 -8.49
C GLY A 49 -20.55 -22.69 -9.22
N GLY A 50 -20.75 -21.98 -10.34
CA GLY A 50 -19.69 -21.45 -11.20
C GLY A 50 -19.03 -22.49 -12.11
N GLU A 51 -19.54 -23.72 -12.19
CA GLU A 51 -19.01 -24.75 -13.07
C GLU A 51 -19.53 -24.61 -14.50
N LEU A 52 -18.66 -24.86 -15.47
CA LEU A 52 -19.04 -25.16 -16.84
C LEU A 52 -19.28 -26.66 -16.98
N VAL A 53 -20.50 -27.05 -17.34
CA VAL A 53 -20.87 -28.46 -17.50
C VAL A 53 -20.66 -28.90 -18.95
N LEU A 54 -19.97 -30.03 -19.15
CA LEU A 54 -19.82 -30.70 -20.44
C LEU A 54 -20.69 -31.97 -20.46
N THR A 55 -21.49 -32.16 -21.49
CA THR A 55 -22.37 -33.33 -21.62
C THR A 55 -22.60 -33.72 -23.08
N THR A 56 -22.87 -34.99 -23.37
CA THR A 56 -23.27 -35.47 -24.70
C THR A 56 -24.78 -35.41 -24.95
N GLY A 57 -25.53 -34.83 -24.01
CA GLY A 57 -27.00 -34.70 -24.08
C GLY A 57 -27.75 -36.03 -23.98
N LEU A 58 -27.08 -37.13 -23.64
CA LEU A 58 -27.71 -38.44 -23.46
C LEU A 58 -28.73 -38.44 -22.31
N GLY A 59 -28.54 -37.58 -21.30
CA GLY A 59 -29.43 -37.46 -20.14
C GLY A 59 -30.87 -37.06 -20.47
N PHE A 60 -31.10 -36.29 -21.54
CA PHE A 60 -32.43 -35.84 -21.98
C PHE A 60 -32.83 -36.36 -23.37
N GLY A 61 -31.94 -37.09 -24.05
CA GLY A 61 -32.22 -37.76 -25.33
C GLY A 61 -32.72 -36.79 -26.42
N THR A 62 -33.94 -37.04 -26.92
CA THR A 62 -34.61 -36.24 -27.95
C THR A 62 -35.81 -35.44 -27.40
N SER A 63 -35.94 -35.34 -26.07
CA SER A 63 -37.08 -34.72 -25.41
C SER A 63 -36.78 -33.26 -25.02
N ALA A 64 -37.40 -32.30 -25.71
CA ALA A 64 -37.27 -30.88 -25.37
C ALA A 64 -37.72 -30.55 -23.93
N PRO A 65 -38.81 -31.14 -23.39
CA PRO A 65 -39.17 -30.95 -21.98
C PRO A 65 -38.11 -31.48 -21.00
N GLU A 66 -37.47 -32.62 -21.29
CA GLU A 66 -36.40 -33.15 -20.43
C GLU A 66 -35.14 -32.27 -20.52
N ALA A 67 -34.79 -31.78 -21.71
CA ALA A 67 -33.69 -30.85 -21.91
C ALA A 67 -33.94 -29.54 -21.14
N ALA A 68 -35.14 -28.98 -21.22
CA ALA A 68 -35.50 -27.76 -20.48
C ALA A 68 -35.42 -27.96 -18.96
N ARG A 69 -35.84 -29.12 -18.44
CA ARG A 69 -35.68 -29.47 -17.02
C ARG A 69 -34.21 -29.53 -16.62
N TYR A 70 -33.37 -30.19 -17.42
CA TYR A 70 -31.94 -30.30 -17.17
C TYR A 70 -31.24 -28.92 -17.15
N LEU A 71 -31.54 -28.06 -18.13
CA LEU A 71 -31.01 -26.69 -18.18
C LEU A 71 -31.48 -25.85 -16.98
N GLY A 72 -32.76 -25.98 -16.59
CA GLY A 72 -33.31 -25.31 -15.42
C GLY A 72 -32.62 -25.73 -14.11
N GLU A 73 -32.32 -27.02 -13.95
CA GLU A 73 -31.56 -27.54 -12.81
C GLU A 73 -30.14 -26.94 -12.75
N LEU A 74 -29.44 -26.87 -13.89
CA LEU A 74 -28.12 -26.25 -13.96
C LEU A 74 -28.13 -24.76 -13.59
N ALA A 75 -29.11 -24.02 -14.10
CA ALA A 75 -29.28 -22.61 -13.73
C ALA A 75 -29.56 -22.45 -12.22
N ALA A 76 -30.42 -23.29 -11.65
CA ALA A 76 -30.76 -23.24 -10.23
C ALA A 76 -29.57 -23.58 -9.32
N LEU A 77 -28.65 -24.43 -9.79
CA LEU A 77 -27.39 -24.76 -9.10
C LEU A 77 -26.29 -23.72 -9.31
N GLY A 78 -26.56 -22.66 -10.08
CA GLY A 78 -25.59 -21.59 -10.32
C GLY A 78 -24.46 -21.98 -11.29
N ALA A 79 -24.67 -22.94 -12.19
CA ALA A 79 -23.69 -23.28 -13.22
C ALA A 79 -23.35 -22.05 -14.08
N ALA A 80 -22.07 -21.88 -14.42
CA ALA A 80 -21.61 -20.81 -15.29
C ALA A 80 -22.07 -20.99 -16.76
N GLY A 81 -22.37 -22.22 -17.15
CA GLY A 81 -22.89 -22.55 -18.47
C GLY A 81 -22.88 -24.05 -18.74
N VAL A 82 -23.36 -24.44 -19.91
CA VAL A 82 -23.31 -25.82 -20.39
C VAL A 82 -22.86 -25.89 -21.85
N VAL A 83 -21.93 -26.81 -22.15
CA VAL A 83 -21.57 -27.22 -23.49
C VAL A 83 -22.14 -28.62 -23.74
N VAL A 84 -23.03 -28.72 -24.71
CA VAL A 84 -23.67 -29.98 -25.10
C VAL A 84 -23.10 -30.43 -26.43
N GLU A 85 -22.41 -31.56 -26.43
CA GLU A 85 -21.91 -32.21 -27.65
C GLU A 85 -23.04 -33.04 -28.28
N ILE A 86 -23.57 -32.58 -29.42
CA ILE A 86 -24.54 -33.33 -30.22
C ILE A 86 -24.10 -33.26 -31.69
N THR A 87 -23.56 -34.36 -32.20
CA THR A 87 -23.14 -34.50 -33.59
C THR A 87 -24.31 -34.48 -34.58
N ALA A 88 -24.03 -34.14 -35.84
CA ALA A 88 -25.04 -33.91 -36.88
C ALA A 88 -25.90 -35.15 -37.23
N ASP A 89 -25.49 -36.35 -36.85
CA ASP A 89 -26.23 -37.60 -36.98
C ASP A 89 -27.38 -37.75 -35.96
N ARG A 90 -27.52 -36.80 -35.01
CA ARG A 90 -28.61 -36.76 -34.02
C ARG A 90 -29.47 -35.48 -34.15
N PRO A 91 -30.14 -35.24 -35.30
CA PRO A 91 -30.86 -33.99 -35.57
C PRO A 91 -32.04 -33.74 -34.61
N GLU A 92 -32.74 -34.79 -34.19
CA GLU A 92 -33.85 -34.67 -33.22
C GLU A 92 -33.37 -34.18 -31.85
N ALA A 93 -32.20 -34.64 -31.40
CA ALA A 93 -31.61 -34.20 -30.14
C ALA A 93 -31.12 -32.73 -30.22
N GLN A 94 -30.56 -32.31 -31.36
CA GLN A 94 -30.22 -30.91 -31.59
C GLN A 94 -31.47 -30.00 -31.58
N ALA A 95 -32.55 -30.44 -32.24
CA ALA A 95 -33.81 -29.70 -32.24
C ALA A 95 -34.40 -29.56 -30.82
N ALA A 96 -34.36 -30.64 -30.05
CA ALA A 96 -34.80 -30.64 -28.66
C ALA A 96 -33.99 -29.65 -27.79
N LEU A 97 -32.66 -29.65 -27.92
CA LEU A 97 -31.78 -28.73 -27.20
C LEU A 97 -32.06 -27.27 -27.60
N ARG A 98 -32.16 -26.97 -28.90
CA ARG A 98 -32.45 -25.60 -29.40
C ARG A 98 -33.78 -25.08 -28.88
N GLN A 99 -34.82 -25.92 -28.87
CA GLN A 99 -36.12 -25.56 -28.32
C GLN A 99 -36.04 -25.28 -26.81
N ALA A 100 -35.30 -26.08 -26.06
CA ALA A 100 -35.10 -25.89 -24.63
C ALA A 100 -34.27 -24.62 -24.30
N ALA A 101 -33.22 -24.37 -25.08
CA ALA A 101 -32.30 -23.24 -24.91
C ALA A 101 -33.02 -21.88 -25.01
N ALA A 102 -34.08 -21.77 -25.82
CA ALA A 102 -34.84 -20.53 -26.00
C ALA A 102 -35.41 -19.93 -24.70
N ARG A 103 -35.55 -20.72 -23.63
CA ARG A 103 -36.01 -20.29 -22.30
C ARG A 103 -34.97 -20.49 -21.19
N ALA A 104 -33.75 -20.84 -21.55
CA ALA A 104 -32.69 -21.09 -20.58
C ALA A 104 -32.23 -19.79 -19.92
N GLN A 105 -31.90 -19.86 -18.63
CA GLN A 105 -31.42 -18.73 -17.83
C GLN A 105 -29.90 -18.76 -17.63
N LEU A 106 -29.19 -19.60 -18.37
CA LEU A 106 -27.74 -19.75 -18.36
C LEU A 106 -27.21 -19.84 -19.80
N PRO A 107 -25.91 -19.59 -20.03
CA PRO A 107 -25.29 -19.87 -21.32
C PRO A 107 -25.46 -21.34 -21.73
N VAL A 108 -25.98 -21.57 -22.94
CA VAL A 108 -26.12 -22.91 -23.54
C VAL A 108 -25.38 -22.93 -24.85
N VAL A 109 -24.42 -23.83 -24.99
CA VAL A 109 -23.56 -23.95 -26.15
C VAL A 109 -23.72 -25.35 -26.75
N LEU A 110 -23.97 -25.42 -28.05
CA LEU A 110 -23.98 -26.66 -28.81
C LEU A 110 -22.60 -26.86 -29.47
N ALA A 111 -21.92 -27.96 -29.20
CA ALA A 111 -20.78 -28.40 -29.99
C ALA A 111 -21.27 -29.37 -31.07
N ALA A 112 -21.22 -28.94 -32.34
CA ALA A 112 -21.71 -29.71 -33.48
C ALA A 112 -20.74 -30.85 -33.91
N ARG A 113 -19.48 -30.77 -33.46
CA ARG A 113 -18.46 -31.81 -33.65
C ARG A 113 -18.00 -32.36 -32.32
N ARG A 114 -17.53 -33.61 -32.38
CA ARG A 114 -16.98 -34.32 -31.22
C ARG A 114 -15.74 -33.61 -30.69
N ILE A 115 -15.75 -33.29 -29.40
CA ILE A 115 -14.62 -32.73 -28.65
C ILE A 115 -14.17 -33.72 -27.59
N ARG A 116 -12.85 -33.81 -27.36
CA ARG A 116 -12.33 -34.66 -26.29
C ARG A 116 -12.50 -33.91 -24.97
N PHE A 117 -13.57 -34.19 -24.23
CA PHE A 117 -13.82 -33.55 -22.94
C PHE A 117 -12.62 -33.66 -21.97
N VAL A 118 -11.84 -34.76 -22.03
CA VAL A 118 -10.59 -34.90 -21.24
C VAL A 118 -9.59 -33.77 -21.53
N GLU A 119 -9.39 -33.40 -22.79
CA GLU A 119 -8.51 -32.28 -23.15
C GLU A 119 -9.08 -30.94 -22.72
N VAL A 120 -10.40 -30.77 -22.86
CA VAL A 120 -11.09 -29.55 -22.40
C VAL A 120 -10.86 -29.39 -20.90
N THR A 121 -11.10 -30.45 -20.11
CA THR A 121 -10.89 -30.43 -18.66
C THR A 121 -9.43 -30.18 -18.31
N GLU A 122 -8.47 -30.84 -18.97
CA GLU A 122 -7.04 -30.65 -18.69
C GLU A 122 -6.58 -29.21 -18.99
N VAL A 123 -6.94 -28.66 -20.14
CA VAL A 123 -6.55 -27.31 -20.54
C VAL A 123 -7.19 -26.29 -19.62
N VAL A 124 -8.48 -26.41 -19.35
CA VAL A 124 -9.20 -25.45 -18.51
C VAL A 124 -8.72 -25.52 -17.05
N HIS A 125 -8.54 -26.71 -16.48
CA HIS A 125 -8.00 -26.82 -15.12
C HIS A 125 -6.57 -26.27 -15.02
N LYS A 126 -5.70 -26.50 -16.03
CA LYS A 126 -4.37 -25.88 -16.08
C LYS A 126 -4.45 -24.36 -16.10
N LEU A 127 -5.36 -23.78 -16.88
CA LEU A 127 -5.56 -22.32 -16.94
C LEU A 127 -6.09 -21.75 -15.62
N ILE A 128 -7.02 -22.45 -14.96
CA ILE A 128 -7.54 -22.06 -13.64
C ILE A 128 -6.41 -22.06 -12.60
N VAL A 129 -5.61 -23.12 -12.55
CA VAL A 129 -4.47 -23.24 -11.62
C VAL A 129 -3.39 -22.19 -11.93
N ALA A 130 -3.06 -21.98 -13.21
CA ALA A 130 -2.08 -20.97 -13.61
C ALA A 130 -2.51 -19.56 -13.20
N ALA A 131 -3.79 -19.21 -13.38
CA ALA A 131 -4.33 -17.92 -12.95
C ALA A 131 -4.31 -17.73 -11.43
N GLN A 132 -4.40 -18.82 -10.64
CA GLN A 132 -4.24 -18.76 -9.19
C GLN A 132 -2.77 -18.58 -8.80
N LEU A 133 -1.85 -19.30 -9.45
CA LEU A 133 -0.42 -19.19 -9.20
C LEU A 133 0.10 -17.78 -9.53
N GLU A 134 -0.31 -17.21 -10.66
CA GLU A 134 0.06 -15.86 -11.09
C GLU A 134 -0.30 -14.80 -10.02
N ARG A 135 -1.46 -14.92 -9.37
CA ARG A 135 -1.85 -14.01 -8.27
C ARG A 135 -0.94 -14.13 -7.06
N VAL A 136 -0.57 -15.36 -6.70
CA VAL A 136 0.33 -15.62 -5.56
C VAL A 136 1.73 -15.08 -5.87
N GLU A 137 2.23 -15.31 -7.09
CA GLU A 137 3.53 -14.81 -7.54
C GLU A 137 3.56 -13.29 -7.55
N LYS A 138 2.49 -12.64 -8.04
CA LYS A 138 2.39 -11.18 -8.04
C LYS A 138 2.37 -10.59 -6.62
N ALA A 139 1.61 -11.21 -5.71
CA ALA A 139 1.62 -10.82 -4.30
C ALA A 139 3.01 -10.98 -3.66
N ARG A 140 3.72 -12.05 -4.01
CA ARG A 140 5.11 -12.29 -3.57
C ARG A 140 6.06 -11.23 -4.12
N GLU A 141 5.98 -10.91 -5.40
CA GLU A 141 6.81 -9.87 -6.03
C GLU A 141 6.60 -8.50 -5.38
N VAL A 142 5.34 -8.10 -5.19
CA VAL A 142 5.01 -6.84 -4.49
C VAL A 142 5.59 -6.84 -3.07
N HIS A 143 5.46 -7.95 -2.33
CA HIS A 143 6.04 -8.06 -1.00
C HIS A 143 7.58 -7.93 -1.02
N GLU A 144 8.26 -8.59 -1.95
CA GLU A 144 9.74 -8.52 -2.09
C GLU A 144 10.20 -7.10 -2.41
N VAL A 145 9.53 -6.40 -3.32
CA VAL A 145 9.85 -5.02 -3.70
C VAL A 145 9.84 -4.10 -2.48
N PHE A 146 8.74 -4.07 -1.71
CA PHE A 146 8.64 -3.16 -0.57
C PHE A 146 9.48 -3.62 0.62
N THR A 147 9.79 -4.91 0.73
CA THR A 147 10.76 -5.41 1.71
C THR A 147 12.15 -4.86 1.39
N MET A 148 12.59 -4.91 0.13
CA MET A 148 13.87 -4.35 -0.31
C MET A 148 13.93 -2.83 -0.09
N LEU A 149 12.90 -2.10 -0.47
CA LEU A 149 12.82 -0.64 -0.22
C LEU A 149 12.88 -0.30 1.28
N SER A 150 12.35 -1.17 2.14
CA SER A 150 12.46 -1.00 3.60
C SER A 150 13.89 -1.24 4.10
N LEU A 151 14.54 -2.30 3.60
CA LEU A 151 15.91 -2.65 3.98
C LEU A 151 16.94 -1.62 3.50
N GLU A 152 16.69 -1.01 2.35
CA GLU A 152 17.56 0.02 1.75
C GLU A 152 17.30 1.43 2.32
N ASN A 153 16.35 1.58 3.26
CA ASN A 153 15.89 2.88 3.77
C ASN A 153 15.48 3.85 2.66
N ALA A 154 14.74 3.35 1.66
CA ALA A 154 14.24 4.17 0.57
C ALA A 154 13.44 5.39 1.08
N SER A 155 13.57 6.51 0.37
CA SER A 155 12.83 7.74 0.66
C SER A 155 11.32 7.56 0.46
N ALA A 156 10.54 8.48 1.02
CA ALA A 156 9.09 8.45 0.86
C ALA A 156 8.70 8.64 -0.62
N GLU A 157 9.46 9.44 -1.36
CA GLU A 157 9.32 9.70 -2.78
C GLU A 157 9.53 8.42 -3.61
N GLU A 158 10.61 7.67 -3.36
CA GLU A 158 10.89 6.40 -4.05
C GLU A 158 9.82 5.34 -3.79
N ILE A 159 9.32 5.25 -2.55
CA ILE A 159 8.25 4.32 -2.19
C ILE A 159 6.95 4.71 -2.92
N VAL A 160 6.61 6.00 -2.96
CA VAL A 160 5.40 6.49 -3.63
C VAL A 160 5.48 6.29 -5.15
N GLU A 161 6.61 6.59 -5.77
CA GLU A 161 6.87 6.33 -7.20
C GLU A 161 6.67 4.84 -7.51
N ARG A 162 7.29 3.95 -6.72
CA ARG A 162 7.17 2.50 -6.94
C ARG A 162 5.73 2.01 -6.75
N THR A 163 4.99 2.61 -5.82
CA THR A 163 3.56 2.33 -5.59
C THR A 163 2.73 2.72 -6.81
N ALA A 164 2.96 3.90 -7.39
CA ALA A 164 2.26 4.35 -8.58
C ALA A 164 2.56 3.48 -9.81
N GLN A 165 3.82 3.07 -9.98
CA GLN A 165 4.22 2.15 -11.06
C GLN A 165 3.50 0.79 -10.96
N LEU A 166 3.41 0.21 -9.75
CA LEU A 166 2.80 -1.11 -9.54
C LEU A 166 1.27 -1.06 -9.61
N THR A 167 0.65 0.03 -9.15
CA THR A 167 -0.82 0.20 -9.22
C THR A 167 -1.29 0.71 -10.58
N GLY A 168 -0.41 1.32 -11.37
CA GLY A 168 -0.77 2.01 -12.61
C GLY A 168 -1.66 3.24 -12.38
N ALA A 169 -1.65 3.81 -11.17
CA ALA A 169 -2.55 4.88 -10.74
C ALA A 169 -1.79 5.96 -9.95
N PRO A 170 -2.28 7.21 -9.91
CA PRO A 170 -1.64 8.25 -9.11
C PRO A 170 -1.67 7.88 -7.62
N VAL A 171 -0.58 8.18 -6.92
CA VAL A 171 -0.43 7.91 -5.48
C VAL A 171 0.02 9.18 -4.77
N VAL A 172 -0.62 9.49 -3.64
CA VAL A 172 -0.28 10.63 -2.80
C VAL A 172 -0.07 10.15 -1.36
N LEU A 173 1.06 10.52 -0.77
CA LEU A 173 1.32 10.43 0.66
C LEU A 173 1.03 11.80 1.29
N GLU A 174 0.17 11.80 2.30
CA GLU A 174 -0.09 12.99 3.11
C GLU A 174 0.07 12.73 4.60
N ASP A 175 0.28 13.80 5.37
CA ASP A 175 0.33 13.75 6.83
C ASP A 175 -1.08 13.86 7.46
N VAL A 176 -1.15 13.81 8.80
CA VAL A 176 -2.39 14.01 9.56
C VAL A 176 -3.02 15.40 9.41
N SER A 177 -2.28 16.37 8.87
CA SER A 177 -2.75 17.72 8.58
C SER A 177 -3.27 17.86 7.14
N HIS A 178 -3.31 16.76 6.38
CA HIS A 178 -3.63 16.72 4.95
C HIS A 178 -2.64 17.50 4.06
N LEU A 179 -1.41 17.65 4.53
CA LEU A 179 -0.32 18.20 3.73
C LEU A 179 0.34 17.08 2.93
N VAL A 180 0.49 17.31 1.63
CA VAL A 180 1.16 16.37 0.72
C VAL A 180 2.65 16.31 1.08
N MET A 181 3.12 15.12 1.43
CA MET A 181 4.52 14.86 1.74
C MET A 181 5.27 14.38 0.49
N ALA A 182 4.66 13.50 -0.29
CA ALA A 182 5.18 12.96 -1.54
C ALA A 182 4.02 12.53 -2.45
N PHE A 183 4.22 12.55 -3.76
CA PHE A 183 3.22 12.07 -4.72
C PHE A 183 3.87 11.63 -6.03
N ASP A 184 3.22 10.70 -6.73
CA ASP A 184 3.49 10.37 -8.12
C ASP A 184 2.18 10.48 -8.91
N PRO A 185 2.14 11.26 -10.00
CA PRO A 185 0.90 11.52 -10.70
C PRO A 185 0.49 10.45 -11.74
N ALA A 186 1.33 9.43 -12.00
CA ALA A 186 1.07 8.35 -12.95
C ALA A 186 0.57 8.84 -14.33
N GLY A 187 1.16 9.93 -14.83
CA GLY A 187 0.79 10.55 -16.11
C GLY A 187 -0.32 11.62 -16.05
N THR A 188 -0.94 11.84 -14.88
CA THR A 188 -1.87 12.97 -14.65
C THR A 188 -1.09 14.27 -14.50
N ALA A 189 -1.67 15.42 -14.84
CA ALA A 189 -1.02 16.70 -14.55
C ALA A 189 -1.00 16.96 -13.02
N PRO A 190 0.16 17.29 -12.40
CA PRO A 190 0.23 17.51 -10.95
C PRO A 190 -0.76 18.56 -10.43
N GLY A 191 -0.97 19.65 -11.17
CA GLY A 191 -1.93 20.69 -10.81
C GLY A 191 -3.40 20.30 -10.97
N GLU A 192 -3.69 19.21 -11.68
CA GLU A 192 -5.02 18.60 -11.73
C GLU A 192 -5.21 17.64 -10.54
N LEU A 193 -4.23 16.76 -10.32
CA LEU A 193 -4.22 15.80 -9.22
C LEU A 193 -4.39 16.48 -7.86
N LEU A 194 -3.57 17.50 -7.59
CA LEU A 194 -3.48 18.17 -6.29
C LEU A 194 -4.43 19.38 -6.16
N ARG A 195 -5.30 19.61 -7.16
CA ARG A 195 -6.24 20.72 -7.11
C ARG A 195 -7.15 20.59 -5.89
N ASP A 196 -7.18 21.64 -5.07
CA ASP A 196 -7.98 21.71 -3.84
C ASP A 196 -7.77 20.50 -2.91
N TRP A 197 -6.54 19.96 -2.87
CA TRP A 197 -6.22 18.71 -2.21
C TRP A 197 -6.73 18.64 -0.78
N GLU A 198 -6.39 19.62 0.07
CA GLU A 198 -6.77 19.61 1.48
C GLU A 198 -8.30 19.51 1.66
N ARG A 199 -9.08 20.24 0.85
CA ARG A 199 -10.55 20.22 0.91
C ARG A 199 -11.10 18.84 0.54
N ARG A 200 -10.61 18.24 -0.55
CA ARG A 200 -11.04 16.92 -1.05
C ARG A 200 -10.63 15.81 -0.08
N SER A 201 -9.39 15.90 0.42
CA SER A 201 -8.80 14.98 1.38
C SER A 201 -9.56 14.94 2.71
N ARG A 202 -10.03 16.09 3.21
CA ARG A 202 -10.88 16.15 4.41
C ARG A 202 -12.26 15.51 4.21
N ALA A 203 -12.82 15.59 3.00
CA ALA A 203 -14.08 14.93 2.65
C ALA A 203 -13.91 13.40 2.52
N ALA A 204 -12.73 12.95 2.09
CA ALA A 204 -12.29 11.57 2.11
C ALA A 204 -11.88 11.14 3.54
N HIS A 205 -12.85 10.94 4.44
CA HIS A 205 -12.63 10.58 5.85
C HIS A 205 -11.56 9.49 6.06
N PHE A 206 -10.71 9.66 7.07
CA PHE A 206 -9.67 8.70 7.44
C PHE A 206 -10.24 7.32 7.85
N ARG A 207 -9.51 6.25 7.53
CA ARG A 207 -9.83 4.87 7.92
C ARG A 207 -8.59 4.18 8.50
N GLU A 208 -8.80 3.34 9.51
CA GLU A 208 -7.75 2.54 10.15
C GLU A 208 -7.34 1.30 9.34
N GLU A 209 -8.06 1.01 8.27
CA GLU A 209 -7.86 -0.13 7.38
C GLU A 209 -7.91 0.38 5.94
N THR A 210 -7.34 -0.41 5.02
CA THR A 210 -7.37 -0.10 3.60
C THR A 210 -8.79 -0.16 3.08
N ALA A 211 -9.30 0.95 2.58
CA ALA A 211 -10.69 1.05 2.15
C ALA A 211 -10.91 2.24 1.22
N ARG A 212 -12.02 2.19 0.48
CA ARG A 212 -12.56 3.37 -0.20
C ARG A 212 -13.21 4.34 0.78
N THR A 213 -13.07 5.63 0.50
CA THR A 213 -13.67 6.68 1.31
C THR A 213 -14.07 7.90 0.47
N GLY A 214 -15.00 8.69 1.01
CA GLY A 214 -15.47 9.93 0.40
C GLY A 214 -16.31 9.72 -0.87
N ASP A 215 -16.89 10.82 -1.35
CA ASP A 215 -17.74 10.82 -2.54
C ASP A 215 -16.94 10.56 -3.83
N GLU A 216 -15.65 10.90 -3.83
CA GLU A 216 -14.72 10.60 -4.92
C GLU A 216 -14.19 9.16 -4.88
N GLY A 217 -14.56 8.36 -3.86
CA GLY A 217 -14.24 6.95 -3.80
C GLY A 217 -12.75 6.62 -3.67
N TRP A 218 -11.96 7.49 -3.06
CA TRP A 218 -10.51 7.32 -2.94
C TRP A 218 -10.14 6.06 -2.17
N LEU A 219 -9.28 5.22 -2.75
CA LEU A 219 -8.66 4.12 -2.03
C LEU A 219 -7.54 4.68 -1.14
N GLN A 220 -7.58 4.40 0.16
CA GLN A 220 -6.55 4.86 1.09
C GLN A 220 -6.02 3.70 1.94
N THR A 221 -4.81 3.85 2.49
CA THR A 221 -4.31 3.03 3.58
C THR A 221 -3.56 3.90 4.61
N PRO A 222 -3.70 3.63 5.92
CA PRO A 222 -3.03 4.42 6.94
C PRO A 222 -1.53 4.13 7.03
N VAL A 223 -0.74 5.16 7.34
CA VAL A 223 0.72 5.07 7.53
C VAL A 223 1.09 5.43 8.97
N GLY A 224 1.94 4.60 9.59
CA GLY A 224 2.30 4.65 11.00
C GLY A 224 1.77 3.45 11.78
N LEU A 225 2.27 3.24 13.00
CA LEU A 225 1.77 2.19 13.88
C LEU A 225 0.34 2.48 14.34
N ARG A 226 -0.43 1.44 14.67
CA ARG A 226 -1.80 1.61 15.17
C ARG A 226 -1.79 2.48 16.44
N GLY A 227 -2.61 3.53 16.48
CA GLY A 227 -2.63 4.54 17.54
C GLY A 227 -1.52 5.61 17.47
N GLN A 228 -0.59 5.50 16.51
CA GLN A 228 0.49 6.47 16.23
C GLN A 228 0.60 6.69 14.71
N ARG A 229 -0.55 6.91 14.06
CA ARG A 229 -0.62 7.23 12.63
C ARG A 229 -0.07 8.64 12.42
N TRP A 230 0.78 8.79 11.42
CA TRP A 230 1.38 10.07 11.06
C TRP A 230 1.00 10.53 9.65
N GLY A 231 0.39 9.65 8.86
CA GLY A 231 -0.08 9.97 7.53
C GLY A 231 -0.94 8.87 6.92
N ARG A 232 -1.19 8.98 5.62
CA ARG A 232 -1.84 7.95 4.82
C ARG A 232 -1.38 8.01 3.36
N LEU A 233 -1.42 6.87 2.69
CA LEU A 233 -1.35 6.79 1.23
C LEU A 233 -2.75 6.81 0.64
N VAL A 234 -2.89 7.48 -0.51
CA VAL A 234 -4.16 7.69 -1.20
C VAL A 234 -3.97 7.45 -2.70
N VAL A 235 -4.88 6.71 -3.31
CA VAL A 235 -5.07 6.61 -4.76
C VAL A 235 -6.36 7.34 -5.11
N PRO A 236 -6.29 8.59 -5.61
CA PRO A 236 -7.45 9.40 -5.97
C PRO A 236 -7.94 9.09 -7.40
N ALA A 237 -8.08 7.80 -7.72
CA ALA A 237 -8.52 7.29 -9.01
C ALA A 237 -9.18 5.90 -8.84
N ASP A 238 -9.85 5.42 -9.89
CA ASP A 238 -10.32 4.03 -9.98
C ASP A 238 -9.19 3.13 -10.53
N PRO A 239 -8.51 2.32 -9.69
CA PRO A 239 -7.54 1.36 -10.20
C PRO A 239 -8.24 0.25 -11.00
N ALA A 240 -7.56 -0.28 -12.02
CA ALA A 240 -8.09 -1.37 -12.85
C ALA A 240 -8.37 -2.66 -12.03
N GLU A 241 -7.49 -2.98 -11.07
CA GLU A 241 -7.66 -4.10 -10.13
C GLU A 241 -7.55 -3.59 -8.68
N GLU A 242 -8.68 -3.24 -8.07
CA GLU A 242 -8.72 -2.65 -6.72
C GLU A 242 -8.07 -3.51 -5.63
N ALA A 243 -8.28 -4.84 -5.67
CA ALA A 243 -7.69 -5.74 -4.69
C ALA A 243 -6.14 -5.73 -4.76
N GLU A 244 -5.59 -5.61 -5.97
CA GLU A 244 -4.16 -5.53 -6.18
C GLU A 244 -3.63 -4.16 -5.71
N ALA A 245 -4.31 -3.08 -6.08
CA ALA A 245 -3.94 -1.73 -5.64
C ALA A 245 -3.96 -1.60 -4.11
N ALA A 246 -4.97 -2.18 -3.44
CA ALA A 246 -5.07 -2.22 -1.99
C ALA A 246 -3.88 -2.96 -1.36
N MET A 247 -3.54 -4.14 -1.89
CA MET A 247 -2.38 -4.91 -1.43
C MET A 247 -1.07 -4.13 -1.59
N VAL A 248 -0.87 -3.47 -2.74
CA VAL A 248 0.31 -2.63 -3.02
C VAL A 248 0.38 -1.46 -2.03
N LEU A 249 -0.73 -0.75 -1.83
CA LEU A 249 -0.82 0.35 -0.86
C LEU A 249 -0.44 -0.11 0.55
N GLU A 250 -0.99 -1.25 1.00
CA GLU A 250 -0.67 -1.80 2.32
C GLU A 250 0.81 -2.07 2.51
N ARG A 251 1.46 -2.67 1.50
CA ARG A 251 2.90 -2.93 1.55
C ARG A 251 3.70 -1.63 1.57
N ALA A 252 3.32 -0.65 0.76
CA ALA A 252 3.94 0.68 0.75
C ALA A 252 3.78 1.41 2.10
N GLY A 253 2.59 1.38 2.69
CA GLY A 253 2.33 2.01 4.00
C GLY A 253 3.12 1.36 5.14
N GLN A 254 3.33 0.04 5.07
CA GLN A 254 4.22 -0.67 6.00
C GLN A 254 5.68 -0.25 5.80
N ALA A 255 6.17 -0.18 4.56
CA ALA A 255 7.54 0.28 4.26
C ALA A 255 7.79 1.71 4.76
N LEU A 256 6.88 2.63 4.48
CA LEU A 256 6.94 4.02 4.99
C LEU A 256 6.97 4.06 6.52
N THR A 257 6.18 3.20 7.18
CA THR A 257 6.16 3.11 8.64
C THR A 257 7.52 2.65 9.18
N ILE A 258 8.10 1.61 8.58
CA ILE A 258 9.40 1.05 8.98
C ILE A 258 10.51 2.09 8.77
N ASN A 259 10.57 2.72 7.59
CA ASN A 259 11.62 3.70 7.27
C ASN A 259 11.54 4.92 8.19
N ARG A 260 10.33 5.40 8.50
CA ARG A 260 10.14 6.50 9.45
C ARG A 260 10.60 6.13 10.87
N MET A 261 10.41 4.87 11.28
CA MET A 261 10.92 4.37 12.57
C MET A 261 12.44 4.30 12.56
N ALA A 262 13.05 3.73 11.52
CA ALA A 262 14.50 3.65 11.37
C ALA A 262 15.16 5.04 11.38
N GLU A 263 14.61 6.01 10.66
CA GLU A 263 15.08 7.40 10.69
C GLU A 263 15.00 8.01 12.09
N ARG A 264 13.89 7.76 12.81
CA ARG A 264 13.70 8.29 14.16
C ARG A 264 14.71 7.67 15.12
N ASP A 265 14.91 6.36 15.05
CA ASP A 265 15.87 5.64 15.88
C ASP A 265 17.30 6.11 15.61
N GLN A 266 17.69 6.33 14.34
CA GLN A 266 19.00 6.90 14.00
C GLN A 266 19.20 8.31 14.58
N ARG A 267 18.20 9.19 14.46
CA ARG A 267 18.25 10.54 15.06
C ARG A 267 18.33 10.46 16.59
N GLU A 268 17.57 9.57 17.22
CA GLU A 268 17.61 9.35 18.67
C GLU A 268 18.97 8.80 19.14
N LEU A 269 19.57 7.84 18.42
CA LEU A 269 20.92 7.32 18.70
C LEU A 269 22.00 8.39 18.55
N GLY A 270 21.93 9.22 17.50
CA GLY A 270 22.83 10.35 17.33
C GLY A 270 22.75 11.35 18.49
N HIS A 271 21.54 11.70 18.91
CA HIS A 271 21.33 12.55 20.08
C HIS A 271 21.82 11.90 21.38
N GLN A 272 21.66 10.58 21.56
CA GLN A 272 22.17 9.85 22.71
C GLN A 272 23.71 9.86 22.77
N ALA A 273 24.38 9.68 21.63
CA ALA A 273 25.83 9.70 21.56
C ALA A 273 26.39 11.10 21.91
N GLN A 274 25.76 12.17 21.41
CA GLN A 274 26.08 13.55 21.79
C GLN A 274 25.82 13.82 23.28
N ALA A 275 24.68 13.34 23.82
CA ALA A 275 24.36 13.45 25.23
C ALA A 275 25.40 12.76 26.13
N GLY A 276 25.86 11.57 25.72
CA GLY A 276 26.90 10.81 26.41
C GLY A 276 28.20 11.60 26.54
N LEU A 277 28.72 12.13 25.43
CA LEU A 277 29.94 12.94 25.46
C LEU A 277 29.76 14.21 26.31
N LEU A 278 28.66 14.94 26.16
CA LEU A 278 28.40 16.15 26.96
C LEU A 278 28.26 15.84 28.45
N HIS A 279 27.71 14.67 28.81
CA HIS A 279 27.62 14.22 30.19
C HIS A 279 28.99 13.87 30.76
N GLU A 280 29.83 13.16 30.00
CA GLU A 280 31.20 12.83 30.38
C GLU A 280 32.05 14.10 30.57
N LEU A 281 31.99 15.07 29.64
CA LEU A 281 32.71 16.35 29.74
C LEU A 281 32.34 17.17 30.99
N ARG A 282 31.14 16.97 31.53
CA ARG A 282 30.68 17.64 32.77
C ARG A 282 31.27 17.01 34.03
N GLN A 283 31.75 15.77 33.96
CA GLN A 283 32.35 15.07 35.08
C GLN A 283 33.83 15.47 35.26
N PRO A 284 34.28 15.81 36.48
CA PRO A 284 35.68 16.17 36.70
C PRO A 284 36.62 14.99 36.40
N ARG A 285 37.69 15.24 35.62
CA ARG A 285 38.76 14.27 35.29
C ARG A 285 38.29 12.99 34.56
N SER A 286 37.16 13.05 33.87
CA SER A 286 36.62 11.91 33.13
C SER A 286 37.34 11.65 31.80
N LEU A 287 37.80 12.70 31.12
CA LEU A 287 38.43 12.65 29.81
C LEU A 287 39.64 13.59 29.76
N ASP A 288 40.68 13.18 29.05
CA ASP A 288 41.74 14.10 28.63
C ASP A 288 41.32 14.92 27.40
N GLU A 289 42.02 16.02 27.13
CA GLU A 289 41.67 16.95 26.06
C GLU A 289 41.75 16.28 24.66
N ALA A 290 42.75 15.42 24.44
CA ALA A 290 42.95 14.77 23.16
C ALA A 290 41.81 13.76 22.86
N GLU A 291 41.38 13.00 23.87
CA GLU A 291 40.25 12.08 23.80
C GLU A 291 38.94 12.82 23.61
N ALA A 292 38.72 13.92 24.34
CA ALA A 292 37.55 14.77 24.20
C ALA A 292 37.41 15.32 22.77
N LEU A 293 38.50 15.86 22.20
CA LEU A 293 38.53 16.40 20.84
C LEU A 293 38.29 15.29 19.80
N THR A 294 38.89 14.12 19.99
CA THR A 294 38.74 12.96 19.09
C THR A 294 37.29 12.48 19.05
N ARG A 295 36.66 12.31 20.22
CA ARG A 295 35.26 11.90 20.33
C ARG A 295 34.31 12.98 19.79
N ALA A 296 34.57 14.25 20.07
CA ALA A 296 33.76 15.34 19.55
C ALA A 296 33.81 15.41 18.02
N ALA A 297 34.99 15.25 17.42
CA ALA A 297 35.14 15.18 15.97
C ALA A 297 34.41 13.99 15.35
N ALA A 298 34.44 12.82 16.00
CA ALA A 298 33.69 11.63 15.56
C ALA A 298 32.17 11.83 15.58
N LEU A 299 31.67 12.73 16.44
CA LEU A 299 30.26 13.13 16.52
C LEU A 299 29.92 14.32 15.60
N GLY A 300 30.84 14.74 14.75
CA GLY A 300 30.63 15.79 13.75
C GLY A 300 31.00 17.21 14.18
N LEU A 301 31.59 17.40 15.37
CA LEU A 301 32.09 18.70 15.80
C LEU A 301 33.37 19.06 15.04
N ARG A 302 33.34 20.11 14.21
CA ARG A 302 34.52 20.57 13.47
C ARG A 302 35.58 21.12 14.44
N PRO A 303 36.88 20.85 14.21
CA PRO A 303 37.95 21.44 14.99
C PRO A 303 37.91 22.96 14.97
N ALA A 304 38.07 23.57 16.15
CA ALA A 304 38.08 25.02 16.32
C ALA A 304 39.10 25.44 17.39
N PRO A 305 39.62 26.69 17.32
CA PRO A 305 40.52 27.22 18.34
C PRO A 305 39.82 27.52 19.67
N LEU A 306 38.47 27.62 19.67
CA LEU A 306 37.68 27.93 20.86
C LEU A 306 36.40 27.10 20.85
N TYR A 307 36.07 26.52 22.00
CA TYR A 307 34.83 25.79 22.24
C TYR A 307 34.03 26.46 23.35
N VAL A 308 32.77 26.81 23.07
CA VAL A 308 31.91 27.55 23.99
C VAL A 308 30.76 26.65 24.46
N PRO A 309 30.70 26.28 25.75
CA PRO A 309 29.57 25.56 26.30
C PRO A 309 28.41 26.52 26.57
N VAL A 310 27.22 26.19 26.07
CA VAL A 310 25.98 26.96 26.28
C VAL A 310 24.93 26.03 26.89
N VAL A 311 24.16 26.52 27.85
CA VAL A 311 23.03 25.78 28.43
C VAL A 311 21.78 26.65 28.37
N LEU A 312 20.77 26.17 27.63
CA LEU A 312 19.44 26.77 27.57
C LEU A 312 18.57 26.10 28.63
N ARG A 313 18.00 26.90 29.55
CA ARG A 313 17.25 26.37 30.70
C ARG A 313 15.79 26.78 30.60
N LEU A 314 14.94 25.81 30.26
CA LEU A 314 13.50 26.05 30.21
C LEU A 314 12.96 26.58 31.54
N ASP A 315 12.21 27.67 31.47
CA ASP A 315 11.41 28.16 32.60
C ASP A 315 10.46 27.04 33.03
N ARG A 316 10.54 26.67 34.32
CA ARG A 316 9.68 25.64 34.92
C ARG A 316 8.45 26.32 35.56
N PRO A 317 7.22 26.15 35.04
CA PRO A 317 6.02 26.46 35.80
C PRO A 317 6.02 25.62 37.08
N SER A 318 5.58 26.21 38.20
CA SER A 318 5.60 25.55 39.53
C SER A 318 4.77 24.25 39.63
N ALA A 319 4.00 23.90 38.58
CA ALA A 319 3.14 22.73 38.49
C ALA A 319 3.34 21.89 37.20
N ALA A 320 4.43 22.08 36.46
CA ALA A 320 4.61 21.38 35.18
C ALA A 320 4.79 19.86 35.37
N GLU A 321 3.93 19.08 34.72
CA GLU A 321 4.05 17.63 34.67
C GLU A 321 5.39 17.21 34.04
N PRO A 322 6.09 16.18 34.57
CA PRO A 322 7.36 15.72 34.02
C PRO A 322 7.32 15.40 32.52
N ILE A 323 6.20 14.85 32.04
CA ILE A 323 5.99 14.53 30.61
C ILE A 323 5.89 15.80 29.75
N ALA A 324 5.22 16.84 30.25
CA ALA A 324 5.10 18.12 29.54
C ALA A 324 6.46 18.81 29.41
N LEU A 325 7.28 18.78 30.46
CA LEU A 325 8.63 19.34 30.42
C LEU A 325 9.55 18.58 29.45
N GLN A 326 9.46 17.25 29.42
CA GLN A 326 10.19 16.43 28.44
C GLN A 326 9.78 16.72 26.99
N ARG A 327 8.50 16.96 26.71
CA ARG A 327 8.04 17.39 25.37
C ARG A 327 8.63 18.74 25.00
N ARG A 328 8.63 19.71 25.91
CA ARG A 328 9.22 21.05 25.69
C ARG A 328 10.73 20.98 25.45
N GLU A 329 11.45 20.14 26.18
CA GLU A 329 12.88 19.89 25.94
C GLU A 329 13.14 19.33 24.54
N ARG A 330 12.30 18.40 24.08
CA ARG A 330 12.41 17.82 22.73
C ARG A 330 12.21 18.89 21.65
N VAL A 331 11.16 19.71 21.78
CA VAL A 331 10.89 20.82 20.86
C VAL A 331 12.06 21.81 20.86
N LEU A 332 12.60 22.18 22.02
CA LEU A 332 13.76 23.08 22.10
C LEU A 332 14.99 22.49 21.42
N LEU A 333 15.29 21.20 21.63
CA LEU A 333 16.42 20.55 20.96
C LEU A 333 16.25 20.49 19.44
N GLU A 334 15.03 20.23 18.95
CA GLU A 334 14.71 20.24 17.52
C GLU A 334 14.92 21.65 16.93
N LEU A 335 14.45 22.72 17.60
CA LEU A 335 14.68 24.11 17.21
C LEU A 335 16.17 24.48 17.20
N VAL A 336 16.91 24.10 18.23
CA VAL A 336 18.36 24.30 18.32
C VAL A 336 19.06 23.65 17.13
N ASN A 337 18.76 22.39 16.83
CA ASN A 337 19.38 21.70 15.71
C ASN A 337 19.04 22.36 14.37
N GLN A 338 17.82 22.88 14.21
CA GLN A 338 17.41 23.62 13.02
C GLN A 338 18.20 24.94 12.84
N VAL A 339 18.34 25.73 13.91
CA VAL A 339 19.13 26.98 13.91
C VAL A 339 20.63 26.73 13.71
N LEU A 340 21.15 25.63 14.26
CA LEU A 340 22.54 25.24 14.03
C LEU A 340 22.78 24.83 12.57
N ALA A 341 21.84 24.10 11.96
CA ALA A 341 21.92 23.71 10.56
C ALA A 341 21.89 24.91 9.60
N SER A 342 21.15 25.98 9.92
CA SER A 342 21.10 27.21 9.12
C SER A 342 22.34 28.10 9.31
N SER A 343 22.90 28.16 10.51
CA SER A 343 23.91 29.17 10.89
C SER A 343 25.35 28.88 10.45
N ARG A 344 25.62 27.77 9.73
CA ARG A 344 26.96 27.27 9.33
C ARG A 344 27.93 27.04 10.52
N ASN A 345 27.47 27.19 11.75
CA ASN A 345 28.26 26.95 12.96
C ASN A 345 28.27 25.45 13.26
N SER A 346 29.39 24.95 13.76
CA SER A 346 29.50 23.54 14.16
C SER A 346 29.23 23.43 15.65
N ALA A 347 28.33 22.53 16.04
CA ALA A 347 28.01 22.32 17.45
C ALA A 347 27.59 20.88 17.73
N LEU A 348 27.73 20.45 18.99
CA LEU A 348 27.00 19.31 19.54
C LEU A 348 25.86 19.85 20.39
N ALA A 349 24.67 19.25 20.34
CA ALA A 349 23.53 19.67 21.13
C ALA A 349 22.79 18.45 21.71
N ALA A 350 22.52 18.47 23.02
CA ALA A 350 21.77 17.38 23.65
C ALA A 350 21.05 17.83 24.92
N ARG A 351 20.12 16.98 25.37
CA ARG A 351 19.46 17.12 26.68
C ARG A 351 20.42 16.64 27.77
N LEU A 352 20.74 17.51 28.74
CA LEU A 352 21.65 17.15 29.85
C LEU A 352 20.92 16.60 31.07
N GLN A 353 19.82 17.26 31.43
CA GLN A 353 19.01 16.98 32.61
C GLN A 353 17.63 17.61 32.41
N THR A 354 16.66 17.23 33.24
CA THR A 354 15.29 17.75 33.11
C THR A 354 15.27 19.28 33.10
N GLY A 355 14.64 19.87 32.09
CA GLY A 355 14.51 21.30 31.82
C GLY A 355 15.76 21.98 31.27
N SER A 356 16.74 21.26 30.72
CA SER A 356 17.96 21.89 30.18
C SER A 356 18.48 21.20 28.92
N VAL A 357 18.74 22.00 27.89
CA VAL A 357 19.43 21.61 26.65
C VAL A 357 20.81 22.26 26.67
N ALA A 358 21.86 21.49 26.41
CA ALA A 358 23.22 22.02 26.28
C ALA A 358 23.71 21.95 24.86
N LEU A 359 24.58 22.90 24.54
CA LEU A 359 25.29 23.01 23.30
C LEU A 359 26.79 23.13 23.60
N LEU A 360 27.62 22.55 22.75
CA LEU A 360 29.05 22.83 22.70
C LEU A 360 29.34 23.39 21.31
N LEU A 361 29.54 24.71 21.23
CA LEU A 361 29.78 25.44 19.99
C LEU A 361 31.27 25.45 19.67
N ALA A 362 31.63 25.14 18.42
CA ALA A 362 32.98 25.29 17.91
C ALA A 362 33.11 26.62 17.15
N LEU A 363 33.90 27.55 17.68
CA LEU A 363 34.04 28.92 17.15
C LEU A 363 35.32 29.08 16.32
N PRO A 364 35.22 29.40 15.02
CA PRO A 364 36.38 29.74 14.20
C PRO A 364 37.08 31.02 14.68
N ALA A 365 38.39 31.13 14.45
CA ALA A 365 39.23 32.26 14.90
C ALA A 365 38.75 33.67 14.47
N ARG A 366 37.89 33.76 13.45
CA ARG A 366 37.37 35.02 12.89
C ARG A 366 36.00 35.42 13.41
N GLN A 367 35.38 34.60 14.27
CA GLN A 367 34.08 34.89 14.85
C GLN A 367 34.23 35.33 16.30
N LEU A 368 33.46 36.34 16.69
CA LEU A 368 33.35 36.78 18.08
C LEU A 368 32.26 35.96 18.77
N GLU A 369 32.54 35.50 19.99
CA GLU A 369 31.63 34.71 20.82
C GLU A 369 30.26 35.37 20.96
N ASP A 370 30.22 36.61 21.46
CA ASP A 370 28.98 37.35 21.70
C ASP A 370 28.11 37.48 20.44
N SER A 371 28.72 37.81 19.30
CA SER A 371 27.99 37.98 18.04
C SER A 371 27.39 36.68 17.50
N VAL A 372 28.00 35.53 17.80
CA VAL A 372 27.47 34.21 17.41
C VAL A 372 26.33 33.82 18.35
N LEU A 373 26.49 34.03 19.65
CA LEU A 373 25.46 33.76 20.65
C LEU A 373 24.22 34.64 20.42
N GLU A 374 24.38 35.94 20.20
CA GLU A 374 23.28 36.86 19.90
C GLU A 374 22.48 36.41 18.68
N ARG A 375 23.17 35.95 17.63
CA ARG A 375 22.50 35.46 16.41
C ARG A 375 21.73 34.17 16.66
N ILE A 376 22.35 33.18 17.31
CA ILE A 376 21.70 31.90 17.62
C ILE A 376 20.49 32.14 18.53
N CYS A 377 20.64 32.94 19.59
CA CYS A 377 19.55 33.27 20.50
C CYS A 377 18.44 34.08 19.83
N GLY A 378 18.78 35.01 18.93
CA GLY A 378 17.82 35.76 18.12
C GLY A 378 17.01 34.85 17.19
N GLU A 379 17.67 33.99 16.42
CA GLU A 379 17.01 33.03 15.52
C GLU A 379 16.13 32.04 16.29
N LEU A 380 16.57 31.59 17.48
CA LEU A 380 15.76 30.75 18.36
C LEU A 380 14.52 31.49 18.86
N ALA A 381 14.64 32.76 19.26
CA ALA A 381 13.51 33.56 19.73
C ALA A 381 12.48 33.81 18.63
N ASP A 382 12.92 34.03 17.40
CA ASP A 382 12.05 34.24 16.23
C ASP A 382 11.30 32.96 15.81
N GLN A 383 11.92 31.79 16.00
CA GLN A 383 11.36 30.49 15.63
C GLN A 383 10.60 29.80 16.78
N ALA A 384 10.59 30.40 17.97
CA ALA A 384 9.85 29.89 19.12
C ALA A 384 8.33 29.87 18.81
N PRO A 385 7.62 28.74 18.97
CA PRO A 385 6.20 28.67 18.68
C PRO A 385 5.41 29.66 19.57
N ALA A 386 4.67 30.58 18.94
CA ALA A 386 3.83 31.59 19.59
C ALA A 386 2.51 31.04 20.21
N GLY A 387 2.45 29.72 20.48
CA GLY A 387 1.27 29.02 21.03
C GLY A 387 1.04 29.25 22.53
N SER A 388 0.10 28.50 23.11
CA SER A 388 -0.49 28.72 24.45
C SER A 388 0.49 28.73 25.64
N GLU A 389 1.74 28.30 25.47
CA GLU A 389 2.84 28.59 26.40
C GLU A 389 4.13 28.87 25.61
N PRO A 390 4.63 30.11 25.57
CA PRO A 390 5.88 30.42 24.89
C PRO A 390 7.05 29.67 25.55
N LEU A 391 7.92 29.08 24.74
CA LEU A 391 9.19 28.55 25.22
C LEU A 391 10.06 29.73 25.69
N ARG A 392 10.21 29.86 27.01
CA ARG A 392 11.17 30.78 27.63
C ARG A 392 12.34 29.94 28.18
N TRP A 393 13.57 30.36 27.90
CA TRP A 393 14.80 29.60 28.18
C TRP A 393 15.96 30.45 28.65
#